data_AF-I0I2G5-F1
#
_entry.id   AF-I0I2G5-F1
#
_cell.length_a   1.000
_cell.length_b   1.000
_cell.length_c   1.000
_cell.angle_alpha   90.00
_cell.angle_beta   90.00
_cell.angle_gamma   90.00
#
_symmetry.space_group_name_H-M   'P 1'
#
loop_
_entity.id
_entity.type
_entity.pdbx_description
1 polymer ?
#
loop_
_entity_poly.entity_id
_entity_poly.type
_entity_poly.pdbx_seq_one_letter_code
_entity_poly.pdbx_strand_id
1 'polypeptide(L)'
;MIRSGYHVHHQAPLHLRLQQKCIEALKAIAPKAFADGKINWETPRKALGKRMEDEGCDAKHFDLFWLGKRQTRWLTSTCSCGTLIPAAGEG
;
A
#
# COMPACT_ATOMS: atom_id res chain seq x y z
N MET A 1 17.85 37.13 11.97
CA MET A 1 16.74 36.53 11.20
C MET A 1 16.64 35.05 11.58
N ILE A 2 15.72 34.69 12.46
CA ILE A 2 15.58 33.33 13.01
C ILE A 2 14.48 32.64 12.23
N ARG A 3 14.79 31.59 11.45
CA ARG A 3 13.74 30.74 10.87
C ARG A 3 13.28 29.76 11.93
N SER A 4 12.05 30.02 12.37
CA SER A 4 11.23 29.29 13.33
C SER A 4 11.23 27.78 13.10
N GLY A 5 11.22 27.05 14.20
CA GLY A 5 11.43 25.61 14.31
C GLY A 5 10.53 24.76 13.41
N TYR A 6 11.16 23.80 12.74
CA TYR A 6 10.47 22.65 12.21
C TYR A 6 10.10 21.74 13.38
N HIS A 7 8.84 21.78 13.80
CA HIS A 7 8.29 20.71 14.62
C HIS A 7 8.22 19.44 13.77
N VAL A 8 9.22 18.58 13.93
CA VAL A 8 9.18 17.22 13.42
C VAL A 8 8.17 16.48 14.30
N HIS A 9 6.90 16.50 13.90
CA HIS A 9 5.96 15.55 14.44
C HIS A 9 6.54 14.17 14.14
N HIS A 10 6.84 13.38 15.19
CA HIS A 10 7.22 11.97 15.09
C HIS A 10 6.02 11.17 14.55
N GLN A 11 5.69 11.39 13.28
CA GLN A 11 4.67 10.68 12.57
C GLN A 11 5.31 9.45 11.93
N ALA A 12 4.68 8.29 12.15
CA ALA A 12 5.07 7.06 11.46
C ALA A 12 5.16 7.31 9.94
N PRO A 13 6.18 6.75 9.26
CA PRO A 13 6.42 7.03 7.84
C PRO A 13 5.18 6.76 6.98
N LEU A 14 4.96 7.59 5.95
CA LEU A 14 3.72 7.61 5.15
C LEU A 14 3.32 6.23 4.56
N HIS A 15 4.27 5.36 4.20
CA HIS A 15 3.92 4.01 3.72
C HIS A 15 3.25 3.14 4.77
N LEU A 16 3.66 3.22 6.05
CA LEU A 16 3.03 2.46 7.12
C LEU A 16 1.58 2.91 7.30
N ARG A 17 1.30 4.22 7.12
CA ARG A 17 -0.06 4.76 7.17
C ARG A 17 -0.93 4.26 6.02
N LEU A 18 -0.36 4.13 4.82
CA LEU A 18 -1.10 3.63 3.66
C LEU A 18 -1.34 2.12 3.75
N GLN A 19 -0.35 1.36 4.22
CA GLN A 19 -0.54 -0.06 4.54
C GLN A 19 -1.61 -0.25 5.62
N GLN A 20 -1.59 0.57 6.66
CA GLN A 20 -2.60 0.55 7.71
C GLN A 20 -4.01 0.84 7.17
N LYS A 21 -4.17 1.87 6.33
CA LYS A 21 -5.45 2.17 5.66
C LYS A 21 -5.94 1.01 4.78
N CYS A 22 -5.04 0.36 4.04
CA CYS A 22 -5.38 -0.82 3.25
C CYS A 22 -5.85 -1.98 4.14
N ILE A 23 -5.16 -2.23 5.25
CA ILE A 23 -5.54 -3.28 6.22
C ILE A 23 -6.90 -2.95 6.86
N GLU A 24 -7.16 -1.69 7.21
CA GLU A 24 -8.45 -1.26 7.76
C GLU A 24 -9.58 -1.41 6.74
N ALA A 25 -9.35 -1.05 5.48
CA ALA A 25 -10.32 -1.28 4.40
C ALA A 25 -10.61 -2.77 4.21
N LEU A 26 -9.57 -3.62 4.25
CA LEU A 26 -9.71 -5.08 4.19
C LEU A 26 -10.53 -5.63 5.37
N LYS A 27 -10.29 -5.14 6.59
CA LYS A 27 -11.06 -5.52 7.78
C LYS A 27 -12.52 -5.10 7.68
N ALA A 28 -12.81 -3.94 7.08
CA ALA A 28 -14.19 -3.48 6.86
C ALA A 28 -14.94 -4.37 5.85
N ILE A 29 -14.27 -4.81 4.79
CA ILE A 29 -14.87 -5.64 3.73
C ILE A 29 -15.04 -7.10 4.20
N ALA A 30 -14.06 -7.66 4.90
CA ALA A 30 -14.04 -9.07 5.29
C ALA A 30 -13.70 -9.26 6.78
N PRO A 31 -14.56 -8.80 7.71
CA PRO A 31 -14.27 -8.84 9.15
C PRO A 31 -14.08 -10.27 9.67
N LYS A 32 -14.82 -11.24 9.11
CA LYS A 32 -14.72 -12.67 9.45
C LYS A 32 -13.33 -13.25 9.19
N ALA A 33 -12.55 -12.66 8.28
CA ALA A 33 -11.20 -13.10 7.99
C ALA A 33 -10.17 -12.66 9.07
N PHE A 34 -10.55 -11.77 10.00
CA PHE A 34 -9.66 -11.18 11.00
C PHE A 34 -10.10 -11.40 12.46
N ALA A 35 -11.08 -12.29 12.69
CA ALA A 35 -11.76 -12.44 13.99
C ALA A 35 -10.84 -12.87 15.16
N ASP A 36 -9.83 -13.71 14.90
CA ASP A 36 -9.00 -14.32 15.96
C ASP A 36 -7.67 -13.59 16.22
N GLY A 37 -7.55 -12.34 15.77
CA GLY A 37 -6.26 -11.62 15.77
C GLY A 37 -5.23 -12.19 14.78
N LYS A 38 -5.60 -13.25 14.05
CA LYS A 38 -4.87 -13.85 12.92
C LYS A 38 -5.73 -13.79 11.67
N ILE A 39 -5.08 -13.82 10.51
CA ILE A 39 -5.75 -13.84 9.21
C ILE A 39 -6.20 -15.27 8.91
N ASN A 40 -7.50 -15.50 8.82
CA ASN A 40 -8.08 -16.76 8.36
C ASN A 40 -8.24 -16.73 6.83
N TRP A 41 -7.31 -17.36 6.11
CA TRP A 41 -7.27 -17.40 4.65
C TRP A 41 -8.39 -18.21 3.99
N GLU A 42 -9.06 -19.10 4.73
CA GLU A 42 -10.21 -19.85 4.21
C GLU A 42 -11.39 -18.93 3.85
N THR A 43 -11.56 -17.85 4.61
CA THR A 43 -12.66 -16.89 4.41
C THR A 43 -12.53 -16.13 3.08
N PRO A 44 -11.42 -15.42 2.78
CA PRO A 44 -11.25 -14.76 1.49
C PRO A 44 -11.16 -15.75 0.34
N ARG A 45 -10.57 -16.94 0.52
CA ARG A 45 -10.52 -17.97 -0.52
C ARG A 45 -11.92 -18.44 -0.93
N LYS A 46 -12.82 -18.67 0.04
CA LYS A 46 -14.23 -18.98 -0.24
C LYS A 46 -14.99 -17.83 -0.89
N ALA A 47 -14.71 -16.58 -0.50
CA ALA A 47 -15.33 -15.40 -1.09
C ALA A 47 -14.88 -15.15 -2.54
N LEU A 48 -13.62 -15.41 -2.85
CA LEU A 48 -13.00 -15.18 -4.17
C LEU A 48 -13.03 -16.39 -5.09
N GLY A 49 -13.39 -17.58 -4.59
CA GLY A 49 -13.13 -18.88 -5.22
C GLY A 49 -13.67 -19.13 -6.64
N LYS A 50 -14.58 -18.30 -7.19
CA LYS A 50 -14.97 -18.36 -8.61
C LYS A 50 -14.18 -17.42 -9.53
N ARG A 51 -13.47 -16.44 -8.97
CA ARG A 51 -12.67 -15.42 -9.67
C ARG A 51 -11.18 -15.67 -9.60
N MET A 52 -10.73 -16.60 -8.75
CA MET A 52 -9.36 -17.06 -8.79
C MET A 52 -9.24 -17.97 -10.01
N GLU A 53 -8.37 -17.61 -10.95
CA GLU A 53 -7.97 -18.55 -11.98
C GLU A 53 -7.41 -19.78 -11.26
N ASP A 54 -7.79 -20.97 -11.73
CA ASP A 54 -7.28 -22.26 -11.25
C ASP A 54 -5.86 -22.43 -11.84
N GLU A 55 -4.99 -21.46 -11.55
CA GLU A 55 -3.56 -21.58 -11.68
C GLU A 55 -3.18 -22.65 -10.64
N GLY A 56 -3.20 -23.91 -11.07
CA GLY A 56 -2.92 -25.07 -10.21
C GLY A 56 -1.61 -24.89 -9.44
N CYS A 57 -1.38 -25.71 -8.40
CA CYS A 57 -0.18 -25.61 -7.57
C CYS A 57 1.17 -25.58 -8.33
N ASP A 58 1.18 -25.95 -9.61
CA ASP A 58 2.33 -25.93 -10.52
C ASP A 58 2.48 -24.63 -11.33
N ALA A 59 1.57 -23.67 -11.17
CA ALA A 59 1.67 -22.35 -11.78
C ALA A 59 2.92 -21.64 -11.25
N LYS A 60 3.83 -21.34 -12.16
CA LYS A 60 5.09 -20.68 -11.82
C LYS A 60 4.82 -19.22 -11.52
N HIS A 61 4.78 -18.88 -10.23
CA HIS A 61 4.78 -17.49 -9.79
C HIS A 61 6.15 -16.86 -10.06
N PHE A 62 6.24 -16.05 -11.12
CA PHE A 62 7.44 -15.29 -11.43
C PHE A 62 7.37 -13.90 -10.79
N ASP A 63 8.01 -13.76 -9.64
CA ASP A 63 8.25 -12.45 -9.06
C ASP A 63 9.50 -11.82 -9.68
N LEU A 64 9.33 -10.65 -10.30
CA LEU A 64 10.48 -9.82 -10.69
C LEU A 64 11.06 -9.17 -9.43
N PHE A 65 12.24 -9.63 -9.01
CA PHE A 65 13.02 -9.04 -7.93
C PHE A 65 14.08 -8.09 -8.49
N TRP A 66 14.08 -6.85 -8.02
CA TRP A 66 15.14 -5.89 -8.29
C TRP A 66 15.52 -5.14 -7.02
N LEU A 67 16.78 -4.69 -6.96
CA LEU A 67 17.30 -3.89 -5.85
C LEU A 67 16.47 -2.60 -5.73
N GLY A 68 15.91 -2.36 -4.55
CA GLY A 68 15.08 -1.19 -4.29
C GLY A 68 13.58 -1.36 -4.57
N LYS A 69 13.06 -2.52 -5.01
CA LYS A 69 11.60 -2.74 -5.21
C LYS A 69 10.75 -2.29 -4.01
N ARG A 70 11.22 -2.52 -2.78
CA ARG A 70 10.57 -2.05 -1.55
C ARG A 70 10.62 -0.52 -1.41
N GLN A 71 11.77 0.09 -1.70
CA GLN A 71 11.97 1.54 -1.65
C GLN A 71 11.14 2.25 -2.73
N THR A 72 11.04 1.69 -3.93
CA THR A 72 10.16 2.19 -5.00
C THR A 72 8.71 2.23 -4.55
N ARG A 73 8.18 1.14 -3.97
CA ARG A 73 6.80 1.15 -3.43
C ARG A 73 6.59 2.24 -2.40
N TRP A 74 7.58 2.48 -1.52
CA TRP A 74 7.52 3.56 -0.55
C TRP A 74 7.49 4.94 -1.23
N LEU A 75 8.35 5.19 -2.23
CA LEU A 75 8.41 6.45 -2.96
C LEU A 75 7.13 6.72 -3.76
N THR A 76 6.59 5.74 -4.48
CA THR A 76 5.33 5.88 -5.24
C THR A 76 4.14 6.20 -4.31
N SER A 77 4.21 5.72 -3.07
CA SER A 77 3.18 5.97 -2.06
C SER A 77 3.35 7.32 -1.36
N THR A 78 4.45 8.03 -1.59
CA THR A 78 4.73 9.32 -0.95
C THR A 78 4.11 10.45 -1.79
N CYS A 79 3.38 11.37 -1.14
CA CYS A 79 2.82 12.55 -1.81
C CYS A 79 3.94 13.48 -2.31
N SER A 80 3.66 14.25 -3.37
CA SER A 80 4.59 15.26 -3.86
C SER A 80 4.83 16.33 -2.80
N CYS A 81 6.11 16.65 -2.53
CA CYS A 81 6.48 17.73 -1.61
C CYS A 81 6.46 19.12 -2.26
N GLY A 82 6.21 19.21 -3.57
CA GLY A 82 6.24 20.46 -4.33
C GLY A 82 4.88 20.79 -4.94
N THR A 83 4.74 22.03 -5.40
CA THR A 83 3.58 22.52 -6.16
C THR A 83 4.02 22.78 -7.59
N LEU A 84 3.23 22.34 -8.57
CA LEU A 84 3.49 22.63 -9.98
C LEU A 84 3.20 24.10 -10.26
N ILE A 85 4.12 24.77 -10.97
CA ILE A 85 3.94 26.14 -11.48
C ILE A 85 3.72 26.02 -12.99
N PRO A 86 2.64 26.60 -13.56
CA PRO A 86 2.41 26.55 -14.99
C PRO A 86 3.56 27.23 -15.74
N ALA A 87 4.08 26.57 -16.77
CA ALA A 87 5.00 27.19 -17.70
C ALA A 87 4.23 28.16 -18.62
N ALA A 88 4.78 29.34 -18.86
CA ALA A 88 4.20 30.28 -19.82
C ALA A 88 4.55 29.85 -21.25
N GLY A 89 3.53 29.51 -22.05
CA GLY A 89 3.65 28.82 -23.35
C GLY A 89 3.90 27.32 -23.13
N GLU A 90 3.16 26.37 -23.69
CA GLU A 90 2.59 26.25 -25.03
C GLU A 90 1.13 25.78 -24.94
N GLY A 91 0.25 26.49 -25.63
CA GLY A 91 -1.12 26.11 -25.94
C GLY A 91 -1.37 26.37 -27.41
#